data_AF-H0BXL2-F1
#
_entry.id   AF-H0BXL2-F1
#
_cell.length_a   1.000
_cell.length_b   1.000
_cell.length_c   1.000
_cell.angle_alpha   90.00
_cell.angle_beta   90.00
_cell.angle_gamma   90.00
#
_symmetry.space_group_name_H-M   'P 1'
#
loop_
_entity.id
_entity.type
_entity.pdbx_description
1 polymer ?
#
loop_
_entity_poly.entity_id
_entity_poly.type
_entity_poly.pdbx_seq_one_letter_code
_entity_poly.pdbx_strand_id
1 'polypeptide(L)'
;MKLVPQTFARWLAPALLACAGQAHALGMDMPYESFATAPDVDWIKVCGEWHAPTQPGGGQGMYRIVHATRYGQSFVYLQWIVRDGNDSASEVHTHSFDAINNDHAEITLTQMNCQPTRRGIRFTARAESGHGDRAFRITIDAGHKPGDVRFRTTQRR
;
A
#
# COMPACT_ATOMS: atom_id res chain seq x y z
N MET A 1 4.65 -41.62 71.43
CA MET A 1 5.88 -41.84 70.65
C MET A 1 5.66 -42.98 69.65
N LYS A 2 5.68 -42.68 68.35
CA LYS A 2 6.23 -43.48 67.23
C LYS A 2 6.30 -42.54 66.02
N LEU A 3 7.48 -42.50 65.39
CA LEU A 3 7.90 -41.61 64.32
C LEU A 3 7.47 -42.12 62.93
N VAL A 4 7.00 -41.19 62.06
CA VAL A 4 7.37 -40.86 60.65
C VAL A 4 7.78 -42.03 59.71
N PRO A 5 7.25 -42.13 58.46
CA PRO A 5 7.77 -41.34 57.34
C PRO A 5 6.74 -40.58 56.49
N GLN A 6 7.11 -39.36 56.11
CA GLN A 6 6.57 -38.64 54.96
C GLN A 6 7.12 -39.25 53.67
N THR A 7 6.26 -39.48 52.68
CA THR A 7 6.66 -39.54 51.27
C THR A 7 5.72 -38.68 50.44
N PHE A 8 6.08 -37.40 50.34
CA PHE A 8 5.72 -36.56 49.21
C PHE A 8 6.52 -37.03 47.99
N ALA A 9 5.85 -37.49 46.94
CA ALA A 9 6.34 -37.46 45.56
C ALA A 9 5.12 -37.68 44.65
N ARG A 10 4.68 -36.66 43.90
CA ARG A 10 5.04 -36.46 42.47
C ARG A 10 4.79 -37.76 41.71
N TRP A 11 3.83 -37.85 40.79
CA TRP A 11 3.93 -37.29 39.44
C TRP A 11 2.53 -37.13 38.82
N LEU A 12 2.03 -35.90 38.74
CA LEU A 12 1.03 -35.49 37.76
C LEU A 12 1.71 -34.44 36.88
N ALA A 13 2.46 -34.89 35.89
CA ALA A 13 2.87 -34.05 34.77
C ALA A 13 1.98 -34.44 33.59
N PRO A 14 0.83 -33.77 33.39
CA PRO A 14 -0.02 -34.04 32.24
C PRO A 14 0.70 -33.60 30.96
N ALA A 15 0.38 -34.32 29.89
CA ALA A 15 0.90 -34.15 28.54
C ALA A 15 0.60 -32.75 27.96
N LEU A 16 1.47 -31.78 28.25
CA LEU A 16 1.39 -30.40 27.74
C LEU A 16 2.39 -30.09 26.61
N LEU A 17 3.03 -31.09 26.02
CA LEU A 17 4.01 -30.88 24.94
C LEU A 17 3.48 -31.10 23.51
N ALA A 18 2.19 -31.38 23.33
CA ALA A 18 1.61 -31.59 21.99
C ALA A 18 1.20 -30.29 21.25
N CYS A 19 1.32 -29.11 21.87
CA CYS A 19 0.98 -27.83 21.23
C CYS A 19 2.20 -27.01 20.79
N ALA A 20 3.40 -27.58 20.78
CA ALA A 20 4.51 -27.02 20.02
C ALA A 20 4.34 -27.35 18.52
N GLY A 21 3.16 -27.03 17.97
CA GLY A 21 3.00 -26.90 16.54
C GLY A 21 4.01 -25.88 16.09
N GLN A 22 4.86 -26.25 15.15
CA GLN A 22 5.70 -25.28 14.46
C GLN A 22 4.75 -24.23 13.90
N ALA A 23 4.68 -23.07 14.57
CA ALA A 23 4.06 -21.89 14.02
C ALA A 23 5.00 -21.44 12.90
N HIS A 24 4.94 -22.15 11.79
CA HIS A 24 5.39 -21.65 10.51
C HIS A 24 4.44 -20.49 10.23
N ALA A 25 4.82 -19.30 10.67
CA ALA A 25 4.32 -18.11 10.02
C ALA A 25 4.72 -18.27 8.56
N LEU A 26 3.79 -18.78 7.74
CA LEU A 26 3.92 -18.90 6.30
C LEU A 26 3.86 -17.48 5.71
N GLY A 27 4.80 -16.63 6.13
CA GLY A 27 5.10 -15.39 5.45
C GLY A 27 5.83 -15.78 4.18
N MET A 28 5.16 -15.59 3.05
CA MET A 28 5.82 -15.71 1.77
C MET A 28 6.69 -14.45 1.59
N ASP A 29 8.01 -14.62 1.51
CA ASP A 29 8.92 -13.52 1.20
C ASP A 29 8.70 -13.11 -0.26
N MET A 30 7.95 -12.03 -0.45
CA MET A 30 7.66 -11.47 -1.77
C MET A 30 8.50 -10.22 -1.98
N PRO A 31 9.27 -10.14 -3.07
CA PRO A 31 10.02 -8.93 -3.39
C PRO A 31 9.05 -7.80 -3.74
N TYR A 32 9.40 -6.57 -3.38
CA TYR A 32 8.53 -5.39 -3.50
C TYR A 32 7.97 -5.19 -4.92
N GLU A 33 8.75 -5.54 -5.94
CA GLU A 33 8.36 -5.49 -7.35
C GLU A 33 7.11 -6.32 -7.66
N SER A 34 6.82 -7.36 -6.87
CA SER A 34 5.60 -8.18 -6.99
C SER A 34 4.32 -7.42 -6.69
N PHE A 35 4.45 -6.24 -6.08
CA PHE A 35 3.38 -5.31 -5.76
C PHE A 35 3.40 -4.08 -6.67
N ALA A 36 4.28 -4.00 -7.68
CA ALA A 36 4.36 -2.82 -8.56
C ALA A 36 3.09 -2.58 -9.41
N THR A 37 2.19 -3.58 -9.49
CA THR A 37 0.90 -3.49 -10.19
C THR A 37 -0.20 -4.02 -9.28
N ALA A 38 -1.29 -3.27 -9.12
CA ALA A 38 -2.42 -3.65 -8.27
C ALA A 38 -3.34 -4.68 -8.98
N PRO A 39 -3.39 -5.96 -8.55
CA PRO A 39 -4.40 -6.87 -9.09
C PRO A 39 -5.80 -6.59 -8.50
N ASP A 40 -5.87 -6.17 -7.24
CA ASP A 40 -7.10 -6.03 -6.46
C ASP A 40 -7.33 -4.55 -6.11
N VAL A 41 -7.93 -3.81 -7.04
CA VAL A 41 -8.19 -2.37 -6.88
C VAL A 41 -9.43 -2.13 -6.04
N ASP A 42 -9.25 -1.40 -4.92
CA ASP A 42 -10.36 -1.01 -4.04
C ASP A 42 -11.06 0.25 -4.58
N TRP A 43 -10.28 1.26 -4.95
CA TRP A 43 -10.81 2.49 -5.55
C TRP A 43 -9.79 3.22 -6.41
N ILE A 44 -10.31 4.09 -7.27
CA ILE A 44 -9.53 4.94 -8.18
C ILE A 44 -9.96 6.40 -8.03
N LYS A 45 -8.99 7.30 -7.85
CA LYS A 45 -9.17 8.75 -7.92
C LYS A 45 -8.49 9.30 -9.16
N VAL A 46 -9.27 9.67 -10.17
CA VAL A 46 -8.76 10.41 -11.34
C VAL A 46 -8.38 11.83 -10.90
N CYS A 47 -7.16 12.26 -11.24
CA CYS A 47 -6.60 13.53 -10.77
C CYS A 47 -6.34 14.57 -11.87
N GLY A 48 -6.61 14.24 -13.12
CA GLY A 48 -6.49 15.16 -14.25
C GLY A 48 -5.83 14.52 -15.45
N GLU A 49 -5.55 15.34 -16.45
CA GLU A 49 -5.00 14.91 -17.74
C GLU A 49 -3.52 15.26 -17.89
N TRP A 50 -2.83 14.51 -18.74
CA TRP A 50 -1.48 14.82 -19.20
C TRP A 50 -1.37 14.70 -20.71
N HIS A 51 -0.44 15.47 -21.27
CA HIS A 51 -0.11 15.38 -22.68
C HIS A 51 0.73 14.13 -22.94
N ALA A 52 0.05 13.03 -23.27
CA ALA A 52 0.72 11.83 -23.70
C ALA A 52 1.46 12.09 -25.04
N PRO A 53 2.69 11.59 -25.21
CA PRO A 53 3.35 11.60 -26.51
C PRO A 53 2.41 10.99 -27.55
N THR A 54 2.08 11.75 -28.58
CA THR A 54 1.17 11.35 -29.64
C THR A 54 1.65 10.06 -30.30
N GLN A 55 1.01 8.94 -29.95
CA GLN A 55 0.76 7.87 -30.91
C GLN A 55 -0.08 8.48 -32.05
N PRO A 56 0.05 8.00 -33.31
CA PRO A 56 -0.82 8.46 -34.39
C PRO A 56 -2.27 8.14 -34.03
N GLY A 57 -3.01 9.13 -33.53
CA GLY A 57 -4.31 8.93 -32.87
C GLY A 57 -4.63 9.87 -31.70
N GLY A 58 -3.67 10.65 -31.20
CA GLY A 58 -3.99 11.80 -30.32
C GLY A 58 -4.63 11.44 -28.98
N GLY A 59 -4.11 10.42 -28.29
CA GLY A 59 -4.62 10.03 -26.97
C GLY A 59 -4.33 11.10 -25.90
N GLN A 60 -5.37 11.52 -25.18
CA GLN A 60 -5.19 12.25 -23.92
C GLN A 60 -4.81 11.25 -22.82
N GLY A 61 -3.76 11.57 -22.07
CA GLY A 61 -3.37 10.78 -20.92
C GLY A 61 -4.13 11.22 -19.67
N MET A 62 -4.34 10.33 -18.71
CA MET A 62 -4.83 10.69 -17.37
C MET A 62 -3.89 10.25 -16.26
N TYR A 63 -3.87 11.04 -15.19
CA TYR A 63 -3.31 10.65 -13.91
C TYR A 63 -4.39 10.03 -13.04
N ARG A 64 -4.09 8.91 -12.38
CA ARG A 64 -4.97 8.38 -11.33
C ARG A 64 -4.16 7.94 -10.12
N ILE A 65 -4.73 8.17 -8.95
CA ILE A 65 -4.30 7.53 -7.71
C ILE A 65 -5.15 6.27 -7.55
N VAL A 66 -4.48 5.15 -7.30
CA VAL A 66 -5.12 3.85 -7.09
C VAL A 66 -4.80 3.41 -5.68
N HIS A 67 -5.83 2.92 -5.00
CA HIS A 67 -5.67 2.18 -3.76
C HIS A 67 -6.12 0.74 -4.00
N ALA A 68 -5.38 -0.18 -3.41
CA ALA A 68 -5.54 -1.60 -3.60
C ALA A 68 -5.16 -2.34 -2.33
N THR A 69 -5.76 -3.49 -2.12
CA THR A 69 -5.46 -4.34 -0.97
C THR A 69 -5.05 -5.72 -1.45
N ARG A 70 -3.88 -6.20 -0.99
CA ARG A 70 -3.38 -7.52 -1.32
C ARG A 70 -2.76 -8.17 -0.09
N TYR A 71 -3.13 -9.43 0.18
CA TYR A 71 -2.67 -10.19 1.34
C TYR A 71 -2.85 -9.43 2.68
N GLY A 72 -3.94 -8.67 2.81
CA GLY A 72 -4.23 -7.86 3.99
C GLY A 72 -3.32 -6.64 4.17
N GLN A 73 -2.62 -6.23 3.10
CA GLN A 73 -1.84 -5.00 3.05
C GLN A 73 -2.44 -4.02 2.04
N SER A 74 -2.54 -2.76 2.42
CA SER A 74 -2.99 -1.69 1.54
C SER A 74 -1.82 -1.03 0.79
N PHE A 75 -2.04 -0.70 -0.47
CA PHE A 75 -1.06 -0.09 -1.36
C PHE A 75 -1.65 1.13 -2.07
N VAL A 76 -0.84 2.17 -2.21
CA VAL A 76 -1.18 3.36 -2.98
C VAL A 76 -0.26 3.44 -4.20
N TYR A 77 -0.85 3.69 -5.37
CA TYR A 77 -0.13 3.87 -6.62
C TYR A 77 -0.52 5.17 -7.30
N LEU A 78 0.42 5.75 -8.02
CA LEU A 78 0.16 6.78 -9.02
C LEU A 78 0.34 6.15 -10.40
N GLN A 79 -0.63 6.34 -11.28
CA GLN A 79 -0.58 5.80 -12.63
C GLN A 79 -0.78 6.87 -13.69
N TRP A 80 0.01 6.76 -14.76
CA TRP A 80 -0.21 7.41 -16.05
C TRP A 80 -0.90 6.41 -16.94
N ILE A 81 -2.11 6.72 -17.36
CA ILE A 81 -2.86 5.92 -18.33
C ILE A 81 -3.05 6.70 -19.61
N VAL A 82 -3.16 6.00 -20.73
CA VAL A 82 -3.59 6.55 -22.02
C VAL A 82 -4.85 5.80 -22.44
N ARG A 83 -5.79 6.53 -23.02
CA ARG A 83 -6.93 5.94 -23.71
C ARG A 83 -6.67 5.90 -25.21
N ASP A 84 -7.00 4.77 -25.84
CA ASP A 84 -7.03 4.66 -27.29
C ASP A 84 -8.40 5.06 -27.87
N GLY A 85 -8.51 5.04 -29.20
CA GLY A 85 -9.75 5.40 -29.91
C GLY A 85 -10.92 4.42 -29.72
N ASN A 86 -10.69 3.27 -29.07
CA ASN A 86 -11.70 2.26 -28.76
C ASN A 86 -12.12 2.31 -27.28
N ASP A 87 -11.83 3.42 -26.60
CA ASP A 87 -12.06 3.63 -25.16
C ASP A 87 -11.34 2.62 -24.24
N SER A 88 -10.31 1.94 -24.76
CA SER A 88 -9.48 1.07 -23.94
C SER A 88 -8.42 1.88 -23.22
N ALA A 89 -8.28 1.65 -21.91
CA ALA A 89 -7.29 2.31 -21.08
C ALA A 89 -6.07 1.41 -20.87
N SER A 90 -4.90 1.90 -21.28
CA SER A 90 -3.62 1.23 -21.09
C SER A 90 -2.78 1.97 -20.07
N GLU A 91 -2.20 1.23 -19.14
CA GLU A 91 -1.21 1.75 -18.22
C GLU A 91 0.10 2.01 -18.97
N VAL A 92 0.60 3.24 -18.87
CA VAL A 92 1.90 3.64 -19.41
C VAL A 92 2.98 3.52 -18.34
N HIS A 93 2.64 3.86 -17.11
CA HIS A 93 3.55 3.76 -15.97
C HIS A 93 2.78 3.73 -14.65
N THR A 94 3.26 2.89 -13.73
CA THR A 94 2.82 2.81 -12.35
C THR A 94 4.00 3.14 -11.45
N HIS A 95 3.76 4.07 -10.54
CA HIS A 95 4.69 4.38 -9.47
C HIS A 95 4.08 3.95 -8.13
N SER A 96 4.83 3.13 -7.41
CA SER A 96 4.53 2.71 -6.04
C SER A 96 5.37 3.54 -5.05
N PHE A 97 4.91 3.68 -3.81
CA PHE A 97 5.54 4.56 -2.81
C PHE A 97 6.01 3.75 -1.60
N ASP A 98 7.28 3.33 -1.58
CA ASP A 98 7.87 2.46 -0.55
C ASP A 98 7.61 2.99 0.86
N ALA A 99 7.74 4.31 1.03
CA ALA A 99 7.59 5.02 2.29
C ALA A 99 6.20 4.92 2.93
N ILE A 100 5.16 4.50 2.18
CA ILE A 100 3.81 4.27 2.72
C ILE A 100 3.28 2.87 2.43
N ASN A 101 3.84 2.15 1.45
CA ASN A 101 3.40 0.82 1.04
C ASN A 101 4.14 -0.32 1.77
N ASN A 102 5.34 -0.11 2.31
CA ASN A 102 6.15 -1.20 2.90
C ASN A 102 5.97 -1.40 4.42
N ASP A 103 5.47 -0.41 5.14
CA ASP A 103 5.47 -0.40 6.63
C ASP A 103 4.06 -0.46 7.24
N HIS A 104 3.01 -0.65 6.43
CA HIS A 104 1.62 -0.49 6.89
C HIS A 104 0.72 -1.61 6.35
N ALA A 105 0.10 -2.38 7.26
CA ALA A 105 -0.91 -3.36 6.87
C ALA A 105 -2.20 -2.69 6.35
N GLU A 106 -2.53 -1.49 6.83
CA GLU A 106 -3.67 -0.73 6.32
C GLU A 106 -3.32 0.74 6.20
N ILE A 107 -3.66 1.33 5.04
CA ILE A 107 -3.58 2.77 4.80
C ILE A 107 -4.93 3.28 4.31
N THR A 108 -5.51 4.22 5.07
CA THR A 108 -6.73 4.93 4.67
C THR A 108 -6.39 6.35 4.24
N LEU A 109 -6.93 6.77 3.09
CA LEU A 109 -6.76 8.13 2.58
C LEU A 109 -8.06 8.92 2.68
N THR A 110 -7.99 10.10 3.30
CA THR A 110 -9.11 11.05 3.42
C THR A 110 -8.67 12.45 2.97
N GLN A 111 -9.63 13.38 2.81
CA GLN A 111 -9.36 14.76 2.39
C GLN A 111 -8.54 14.82 1.09
N MET A 112 -8.84 13.90 0.17
CA MET A 112 -8.15 13.75 -1.10
C MET A 112 -8.46 14.92 -2.03
N ASN A 113 -7.40 15.55 -2.53
CA ASN A 113 -7.51 16.70 -3.41
C ASN A 113 -6.47 16.59 -4.53
N CYS A 114 -6.90 16.81 -5.76
CA CYS A 114 -6.03 16.86 -6.93
C CYS A 114 -6.06 18.28 -7.49
N GLN A 115 -4.90 18.87 -7.70
CA GLN A 115 -4.76 20.22 -8.25
C GLN A 115 -3.87 20.17 -9.49
N PRO A 116 -4.30 20.78 -10.61
CA PRO A 116 -3.41 20.96 -11.74
C PRO A 116 -2.29 21.93 -11.37
N THR A 117 -1.12 21.71 -11.94
CA THR A 117 0.07 22.56 -11.82
C THR A 117 0.65 22.80 -13.21
N ARG A 118 1.59 23.74 -13.33
CA ARG A 118 2.30 23.97 -14.60
C ARG A 118 3.13 22.79 -15.09
N ARG A 119 3.41 21.80 -14.22
CA ARG A 119 4.27 20.65 -14.53
C ARG A 119 3.51 19.33 -14.62
N GLY A 120 2.21 19.32 -14.29
CA GLY A 120 1.39 18.12 -14.16
C GLY A 120 0.36 18.29 -13.06
N ILE A 121 0.29 17.39 -12.08
CA ILE A 121 -0.65 17.47 -10.96
C ILE A 121 0.05 17.50 -9.60
N ARG A 122 -0.67 18.00 -8.60
CA ARG A 122 -0.39 17.80 -7.19
C ARG A 122 -1.58 17.09 -6.55
N PHE A 123 -1.34 15.90 -6.03
CA PHE A 123 -2.26 15.21 -5.16
C PHE A 123 -1.86 15.43 -3.70
N THR A 124 -2.86 15.71 -2.86
CA THR A 124 -2.70 15.79 -1.41
C THR A 124 -3.78 14.98 -0.74
N ALA A 125 -3.43 14.28 0.34
CA ALA A 125 -4.39 13.58 1.18
C ALA A 125 -3.91 13.54 2.63
N ARG A 126 -4.85 13.34 3.54
CA ARG A 126 -4.57 12.86 4.88
C ARG A 126 -4.51 11.34 4.83
N ALA A 127 -3.44 10.77 5.36
CA ALA A 127 -3.22 9.34 5.46
C ALA A 127 -3.22 8.91 6.93
N GLU A 128 -3.87 7.80 7.22
CA GLU A 128 -3.90 7.14 8.53
C GLU A 128 -3.44 5.69 8.36
N SER A 129 -2.53 5.25 9.24
CA SER A 129 -1.99 3.89 9.24
C SER A 129 -2.66 3.06 10.32
N GLY A 130 -3.02 1.81 10.02
CA GLY A 130 -3.64 0.89 10.98
C GLY A 130 -2.76 0.53 12.18
N HIS A 131 -1.46 0.82 12.15
CA HIS A 131 -0.51 0.50 13.24
C HIS A 131 -0.08 1.70 14.09
N GLY A 132 -0.52 2.91 13.76
CA GLY A 132 -0.13 4.11 14.48
C GLY A 132 -1.21 5.17 14.47
N ASP A 133 -1.59 5.64 15.66
CA ASP A 133 -2.62 6.68 15.88
C ASP A 133 -2.27 8.07 15.30
N ARG A 134 -1.26 8.16 14.42
CA ARG A 134 -0.74 9.41 13.90
C ARG A 134 -1.00 9.52 12.42
N ALA A 135 -2.03 10.30 12.12
CA ALA A 135 -2.27 10.74 10.77
C ALA A 135 -1.19 11.70 10.26
N PHE A 136 -0.81 11.53 9.01
CA PHE A 136 0.15 12.39 8.32
C PHE A 136 -0.46 12.91 7.01
N ARG A 137 0.13 13.95 6.46
CA ARG A 137 -0.23 14.44 5.13
C ARG A 137 0.72 13.84 4.12
N ILE A 138 0.17 13.32 3.02
CA ILE A 138 0.94 12.96 1.83
C ILE A 138 0.77 14.05 0.77
N THR A 139 1.85 14.29 0.03
CA THR A 139 1.85 15.15 -1.16
C THR A 139 2.59 14.42 -2.27
N ILE A 140 1.91 14.21 -3.39
CA ILE A 140 2.46 13.61 -4.61
C ILE A 140 2.42 14.69 -5.68
N ASP A 141 3.58 15.18 -6.11
CA ASP A 141 3.72 15.97 -7.32
C ASP A 141 4.04 14.99 -8.47
N ALA A 142 3.21 14.97 -9.51
CA ALA A 142 3.41 14.14 -10.69
C ALA A 142 3.60 15.01 -11.94
N GLY A 143 4.65 14.72 -12.70
CA GLY A 143 5.00 15.42 -13.92
C GLY A 143 4.34 14.84 -15.18
N HIS A 144 4.33 15.63 -16.27
CA HIS A 144 3.83 15.18 -17.58
C HIS A 144 4.63 14.01 -18.17
N LYS A 145 5.91 13.85 -17.80
CA LYS A 145 6.69 12.68 -18.18
C LYS A 145 6.35 11.53 -17.24
N PRO A 146 5.90 10.36 -17.72
CA PRO A 146 5.67 9.19 -16.88
C PRO A 146 6.88 8.87 -16.00
N GLY A 147 6.65 8.69 -14.71
CA GLY A 147 7.69 8.46 -13.70
C GLY A 147 8.35 9.71 -13.10
N ASP A 148 8.04 10.92 -13.60
CA ASP A 148 8.45 12.17 -12.94
C ASP A 148 7.60 12.36 -11.68
N VAL A 149 8.11 11.92 -10.53
CA VAL A 149 7.41 11.93 -9.24
C VAL A 149 8.24 12.61 -8.18
N ARG A 150 7.58 13.43 -7.36
CA ARG A 150 8.10 13.81 -6.05
C ARG A 150 7.08 13.52 -4.97
N PHE A 151 7.46 12.63 -4.05
CA PHE A 151 6.69 12.27 -2.88
C PHE A 151 7.20 13.00 -1.63
N ARG A 152 6.28 13.46 -0.78
CA ARG A 152 6.60 14.00 0.54
C ARG A 152 5.55 13.56 1.54
N THR A 153 6.00 13.26 2.76
CA THR A 153 5.14 13.10 3.93
C THR A 153 5.38 14.25 4.91
N THR A 154 4.37 14.63 5.66
CA THR A 154 4.52 15.59 6.76
C THR A 154 3.67 15.13 7.91
N GLN A 155 4.31 14.82 9.03
CA GLN A 155 3.65 14.49 10.28
C GLN A 155 2.84 15.70 10.75
N ARG A 156 1.59 15.48 11.16
CA ARG A 156 0.85 16.52 11.86
C ARG A 156 1.42 16.62 13.28
N ARG A 157 1.87 17.82 13.67
CA ARG A 157 2.18 18.11 15.07
C ARG A 157 0.90 18.10 15.90
#